data_AF-A0AA88XJS2-F1
#
_entry.id   AF-A0AA88XJS2-F1
#
_cell.length_a   1.000
_cell.length_b   1.000
_cell.length_c   1.000
_cell.angle_alpha   90.00
_cell.angle_beta   90.00
_cell.angle_gamma   90.00
#
_symmetry.space_group_name_H-M   'P 1'
#
loop_
_entity.id
_entity.type
_entity.pdbx_description
1 polymer ?
#
loop_
_entity_poly.entity_id
_entity_poly.type
_entity_poly.pdbx_seq_one_letter_code
_entity_poly.pdbx_strand_id
1 'polypeptide(L)'
;MIEVFKILSDKYDNRVSNNLLEKNTSSTTRGHSKKLIKNRARLDIRKYYFTNRVVEAWNHLTEYVTSAETVKSFEHRLDKQWDEHPMKFDYTCDFYCYTEKSEISHDVEDEPNTELEQT
;
A
#
# COMPACT_ATOMS: atom_id res chain seq x y z
N MET A 1 -5.74 6.93 -3.79
CA MET A 1 -4.53 7.49 -3.11
C MET A 1 -4.54 9.01 -3.00
N ILE A 2 -4.97 9.74 -4.04
CA ILE A 2 -5.03 11.21 -4.03
C ILE A 2 -5.81 11.76 -2.82
N GLU A 3 -6.95 11.16 -2.48
CA GLU A 3 -7.75 11.58 -1.33
C GLU A 3 -7.01 11.46 0.00
N VAL A 4 -6.23 10.40 0.18
CA VAL A 4 -5.39 10.20 1.37
C VAL A 4 -4.35 11.32 1.47
N PHE A 5 -3.71 11.67 0.34
CA PHE A 5 -2.76 12.77 0.31
C PHE A 5 -3.41 14.09 0.73
N LYS A 6 -4.59 14.43 0.20
CA LYS A 6 -5.32 15.65 0.57
C LYS A 6 -5.71 15.70 2.05
N ILE A 7 -6.13 14.57 2.62
CA ILE A 7 -6.44 14.42 4.06
C ILE A 7 -5.19 14.68 4.91
N LEU A 8 -4.03 14.14 4.51
CA LEU A 8 -2.80 14.23 5.29
C LEU A 8 -2.01 15.53 5.11
N SER A 9 -2.25 16.27 4.04
CA SER A 9 -1.56 17.52 3.67
C SER A 9 -2.37 18.79 4.02
N ASP A 10 -3.35 18.66 4.92
CA ASP A 10 -4.20 19.75 5.40
C ASP A 10 -4.92 20.53 4.28
N LYS A 11 -5.23 19.86 3.16
CA LYS A 11 -6.04 20.44 2.07
C LYS A 11 -7.54 20.36 2.35
N TYR A 12 -7.95 19.46 3.23
CA TYR A 12 -9.31 19.36 3.74
C TYR A 12 -9.48 20.09 5.07
N ASP A 13 -10.72 20.44 5.40
CA ASP A 13 -11.05 21.04 6.69
C ASP A 13 -10.60 20.10 7.83
N ASN A 14 -9.69 20.61 8.64
CA ASN A 14 -9.09 19.90 9.76
C ASN A 14 -10.14 19.36 10.73
N ARG A 15 -11.30 20.05 10.88
CA ARG A 15 -12.41 19.61 11.75
C ARG A 15 -12.98 18.25 11.35
N VAL A 16 -12.84 17.87 10.09
CA VAL A 16 -13.34 16.60 9.54
C VAL A 16 -12.22 15.58 9.37
N SER A 17 -11.01 16.03 9.00
CA SER A 17 -9.91 15.14 8.58
C SER A 17 -8.97 14.68 9.71
N ASN A 18 -8.84 15.43 10.81
CA ASN A 18 -7.74 15.22 11.78
C ASN A 18 -7.69 13.81 12.41
N ASN A 19 -8.85 13.16 12.57
CA ASN A 19 -8.97 11.85 13.22
C ASN A 19 -9.37 10.73 12.25
N LEU A 20 -9.40 11.01 10.95
CA LEU A 20 -9.85 10.02 9.96
C LEU A 20 -8.77 8.95 9.70
N LEU A 21 -7.51 9.34 9.73
CA LEU A 21 -6.36 8.47 9.49
C LEU A 21 -5.30 8.69 10.58
N GLU A 22 -4.90 7.61 11.24
CA GLU A 22 -3.95 7.66 12.34
C GLU A 22 -2.51 7.61 11.81
N LYS A 23 -1.75 8.68 12.05
CA LYS A 23 -0.33 8.76 11.67
C LYS A 23 0.51 7.92 12.61
N ASN A 24 1.45 7.16 12.05
CA ASN A 24 2.43 6.44 12.85
C ASN A 24 3.52 7.41 13.32
N THR A 25 3.58 7.66 14.64
CA THR A 25 4.56 8.55 15.27
C THR A 25 5.85 7.84 15.70
N SER A 26 5.94 6.53 15.53
CA SER A 26 7.15 5.78 15.90
C SER A 26 8.32 6.15 14.97
N SER A 27 9.50 6.40 15.56
CA SER A 27 10.72 6.70 14.83
C SER A 27 11.35 5.40 14.27
N THR A 28 10.64 4.69 13.41
CA THR A 28 11.20 3.54 12.70
C THR A 28 12.15 4.01 11.61
N THR A 29 13.34 3.42 11.53
CA THR A 29 14.36 3.71 10.51
C THR A 29 14.04 3.14 9.12
N ARG A 30 12.90 2.45 8.95
CA ARG A 30 12.49 1.78 7.71
C ARG A 30 11.14 2.30 7.20
N GLY A 31 11.09 2.60 5.90
CA GLY A 31 9.93 3.16 5.22
C GLY A 31 9.98 4.69 5.17
N HIS A 32 8.83 5.30 4.84
CA HIS A 32 8.71 6.75 4.71
C HIS A 32 8.21 7.42 6.02
N SER A 33 8.40 8.74 6.12
CA SER A 33 8.11 9.56 7.32
C SER A 33 6.61 9.72 7.63
N LYS A 34 5.74 9.50 6.64
CA LYS A 34 4.28 9.75 6.71
C LYS A 34 3.44 8.48 6.83
N LYS A 35 3.96 7.41 7.45
CA LYS A 35 3.24 6.13 7.56
C LYS A 35 1.94 6.25 8.36
N LEU A 36 0.99 5.37 8.07
CA LEU A 36 -0.28 5.25 8.76
C LEU A 36 -0.35 3.96 9.57
N ILE A 37 -1.09 3.99 10.68
CA ILE A 37 -1.35 2.82 11.52
C ILE A 37 -2.53 2.04 10.94
N LYS A 38 -2.33 0.74 10.70
CA LYS A 38 -3.39 -0.17 10.25
C LYS A 38 -4.14 -0.68 11.46
N ASN A 39 -5.40 -0.25 11.60
CA ASN A 39 -6.25 -0.74 12.67
C ASN A 39 -6.69 -2.18 12.40
N ARG A 40 -6.64 -3.03 13.43
CA ARG A 40 -7.11 -4.42 13.30
C ARG A 40 -8.63 -4.44 13.16
N ALA A 41 -9.11 -5.12 12.12
CA ALA A 41 -10.53 -5.35 11.88
C ALA A 41 -10.82 -6.84 11.91
N ARG A 42 -11.87 -7.25 12.64
CA ARG A 42 -12.34 -8.65 12.68
C ARG A 42 -13.30 -9.00 11.55
N LEU A 43 -14.08 -8.02 11.11
CA LEU A 43 -15.10 -8.18 10.09
C LEU A 43 -14.64 -7.55 8.77
N ASP A 44 -14.94 -8.21 7.66
CA ASP A 44 -14.63 -7.75 6.31
C ASP A 44 -15.20 -6.36 6.02
N ILE A 45 -16.42 -6.08 6.50
CA ILE A 45 -17.05 -4.75 6.37
C ILE A 45 -16.13 -3.64 6.91
N ARG A 46 -15.47 -3.87 8.05
CA ARG A 46 -14.55 -2.91 8.65
C ARG A 46 -13.15 -2.97 8.03
N LYS A 47 -12.72 -4.15 7.54
CA LYS A 47 -11.46 -4.33 6.80
C LYS A 47 -11.46 -3.51 5.50
N TYR A 48 -12.54 -3.61 4.73
CA TYR A 48 -12.69 -2.94 3.43
C TYR A 48 -13.19 -1.50 3.54
N TYR A 49 -13.38 -0.97 4.75
CA TYR A 49 -13.69 0.43 4.95
C TYR A 49 -12.53 1.32 4.50
N PHE A 50 -12.83 2.54 4.04
CA PHE A 50 -11.84 3.46 3.47
C PHE A 50 -10.61 3.62 4.37
N THR A 51 -10.82 3.86 5.67
CA THR A 51 -9.75 4.15 6.63
C THR A 51 -8.79 2.99 6.87
N ASN A 52 -9.20 1.75 6.59
CA ASN A 52 -8.34 0.57 6.74
C ASN A 52 -7.71 0.14 5.43
N ARG A 53 -8.48 0.12 4.33
CA ARG A 53 -7.98 -0.36 3.03
C ARG A 53 -6.85 0.49 2.47
N VAL A 54 -6.89 1.80 2.71
CA VAL A 54 -5.90 2.73 2.14
C VAL A 54 -4.56 2.71 2.86
N VAL A 55 -4.51 2.21 4.10
CA VAL A 55 -3.31 2.26 4.94
C VAL A 55 -2.18 1.44 4.33
N GLU A 56 -2.51 0.25 3.85
CA GLU A 56 -1.52 -0.65 3.27
C GLU A 56 -0.96 -0.09 1.97
N ALA A 57 -1.85 0.37 1.08
CA ALA A 57 -1.45 1.04 -0.15
C ALA A 57 -0.56 2.25 0.10
N TRP A 58 -0.86 3.03 1.14
CA TRP A 58 -0.10 4.22 1.50
C TRP A 58 1.28 3.87 2.04
N ASN A 59 1.37 2.88 2.92
CA ASN A 59 2.63 2.48 3.53
C ASN A 59 3.62 1.81 2.55
N HIS A 60 3.14 1.33 1.40
CA HIS A 60 3.97 0.82 0.30
C HIS A 60 4.51 1.93 -0.62
N LEU A 61 4.05 3.17 -0.46
CA LEU A 61 4.58 4.28 -1.23
C LEU A 61 5.99 4.64 -0.76
N THR A 62 6.80 5.13 -1.70
CA THR A 62 8.14 5.61 -1.40
C THR A 62 8.10 6.99 -0.73
N GLU A 63 9.18 7.37 -0.04
CA GLU A 63 9.34 8.74 0.48
C GLU A 63 9.25 9.77 -0.66
N TYR A 64 9.77 9.45 -1.85
CA TYR A 64 9.70 10.33 -3.01
C TYR A 64 8.26 10.72 -3.38
N VAL A 65 7.34 9.76 -3.38
CA VAL A 65 5.92 10.03 -3.68
C VAL A 65 5.26 10.77 -2.51
N THR A 66 5.46 10.31 -1.28
CA THR A 66 4.73 10.83 -0.09
C THR A 66 5.22 12.21 0.37
N SER A 67 6.46 12.59 0.07
CA SER A 67 7.05 13.91 0.35
C SER A 67 6.62 15.01 -0.62
N ALA A 68 5.77 14.71 -1.61
CA ALA A 68 5.24 15.71 -2.53
C ALA A 68 4.56 16.89 -1.80
N GLU A 69 4.74 18.10 -2.33
CA GLU A 69 4.19 19.35 -1.75
C GLU A 69 2.79 19.67 -2.28
N THR A 70 2.53 19.32 -3.55
CA THR A 70 1.27 19.62 -4.23
C THR A 70 0.57 18.35 -4.69
N VAL A 71 -0.76 18.42 -4.83
CA VAL A 71 -1.57 17.30 -5.32
C VAL A 71 -1.12 16.86 -6.71
N LYS A 72 -0.86 17.81 -7.63
CA LYS A 72 -0.36 17.50 -8.98
C LYS A 72 1.00 16.80 -8.96
N SER A 73 1.92 17.26 -8.10
CA SER A 73 3.22 16.60 -7.97
C SER A 73 3.08 15.19 -7.39
N PHE A 74 2.13 14.98 -6.47
CA PHE A 74 1.85 13.67 -5.92
C PHE A 74 1.28 12.73 -7.00
N GLU A 75 0.30 13.19 -7.79
CA GLU A 75 -0.28 12.44 -8.91
C GLU A 75 0.79 11.96 -9.88
N HIS A 76 1.63 12.87 -10.39
CA HIS A 76 2.68 12.52 -11.35
C HIS A 76 3.71 11.53 -10.80
N ARG A 77 4.06 11.65 -9.51
CA ARG A 77 5.01 10.73 -8.87
C ARG A 77 4.37 9.37 -8.58
N LEU A 78 3.09 9.37 -8.21
CA LEU A 78 2.32 8.15 -7.99
C LEU A 78 2.15 7.37 -9.28
N ASP A 79 1.78 8.05 -10.37
CA ASP A 79 1.59 7.44 -11.69
C ASP A 79 2.86 6.70 -12.12
N LYS A 80 4.02 7.35 -11.98
CA LYS A 80 5.33 6.72 -12.24
C LYS A 80 5.60 5.49 -11.38
N GLN A 81 5.28 5.54 -10.09
CA GLN A 81 5.50 4.39 -9.20
C GLN A 81 4.55 3.23 -9.56
N TRP A 82 3.38 3.53 -10.09
CA TRP A 82 2.36 2.54 -10.43
C TRP A 82 2.36 2.14 -11.90
N ASP A 83 3.30 2.62 -12.72
CA ASP A 83 3.39 2.30 -14.15
C ASP A 83 3.37 0.80 -14.41
N GLU A 84 4.03 0.01 -13.56
CA GLU A 84 4.10 -1.46 -13.63
C GLU A 84 3.15 -2.15 -12.64
N HIS A 85 2.40 -1.39 -11.84
CA HIS A 85 1.54 -1.94 -10.80
C HIS A 85 0.14 -2.25 -11.36
N PRO A 86 -0.42 -3.44 -11.13
CA PRO A 86 -1.71 -3.84 -11.71
C PRO A 86 -2.87 -2.89 -11.33
N MET A 87 -2.80 -2.29 -10.15
CA MET A 87 -3.78 -1.28 -9.69
C MET A 87 -3.85 0.00 -10.53
N LYS A 88 -2.93 0.23 -11.47
CA LYS A 88 -3.01 1.40 -12.35
C LYS A 88 -4.18 1.34 -13.33
N PHE A 89 -4.48 0.15 -13.85
CA PHE A 89 -5.51 -0.04 -14.88
C PHE A 89 -6.56 -1.10 -14.53
N ASP A 90 -6.27 -2.01 -13.59
CA ASP A 90 -7.24 -3.01 -13.15
C ASP A 90 -8.10 -2.48 -11.98
N TYR A 91 -9.35 -2.15 -12.29
CA TYR A 91 -10.33 -1.66 -11.31
C TYR A 91 -10.90 -2.77 -10.41
N THR A 92 -10.65 -4.04 -10.73
CA THR A 92 -11.03 -5.19 -9.90
C THR A 92 -9.93 -5.59 -8.92
N CYS A 93 -8.71 -5.11 -9.14
CA CYS A 93 -7.57 -5.31 -8.25
C CYS A 93 -7.70 -4.41 -7.01
N ASP A 94 -8.08 -5.00 -5.88
CA ASP A 94 -8.01 -4.33 -4.57
C ASP A 94 -6.66 -4.62 -3.91
N PHE A 95 -6.12 -3.69 -3.11
CA PHE A 95 -4.73 -3.78 -2.61
C PHE A 95 -4.46 -5.11 -1.85
N TYR A 96 -5.49 -5.65 -1.19
CA TYR A 96 -5.44 -6.91 -0.45
C TYR A 96 -5.21 -8.14 -1.34
N CYS A 97 -5.80 -8.20 -2.55
CA CYS A 97 -5.63 -9.36 -3.43
C CYS A 97 -4.26 -9.37 -4.15
N TYR A 98 -3.60 -8.21 -4.21
CA TYR A 98 -2.26 -8.09 -4.77
C TYR A 98 -1.19 -8.54 -3.78
N THR A 99 -1.31 -8.15 -2.51
CA THR A 99 -0.37 -8.57 -1.47
C THR A 99 -0.48 -10.06 -1.18
N GLU A 100 -1.69 -10.64 -1.14
CA GLU A 100 -1.89 -12.10 -1.03
C GLU A 100 -1.31 -12.89 -2.22
N LYS A 101 -1.31 -12.34 -3.44
CA LYS A 101 -0.67 -12.97 -4.60
C LYS A 101 0.86 -12.91 -4.55
N SER A 102 1.44 -11.83 -4.02
CA SER A 102 2.89 -11.68 -3.90
C SER A 102 3.53 -12.65 -2.90
N GLU A 103 2.74 -13.16 -1.94
CA GLU A 103 3.18 -14.19 -0.99
C GLU A 103 3.13 -15.61 -1.57
N ILE A 104 2.41 -15.84 -2.69
CA ILE A 104 2.28 -17.17 -3.33
C ILE A 104 3.33 -17.36 -4.45
N SER A 105 3.87 -16.28 -5.02
CA SER A 105 4.77 -16.32 -6.18
C SER A 105 6.26 -16.52 -5.85
N HIS A 106 6.61 -16.97 -4.64
CA HIS A 106 8.02 -17.21 -4.24
C HIS A 106 8.38 -18.69 -4.00
N ASP A 107 7.50 -19.63 -4.34
CA ASP A 107 7.75 -21.08 -4.19
C ASP A 107 7.48 -21.86 -5.49
N VAL A 108 8.13 -21.51 -6.60
CA VAL A 108 8.24 -22.45 -7.75
C VAL A 108 9.64 -22.37 -8.36
N GLU A 109 10.18 -23.56 -8.65
CA GLU A 109 11.48 -23.96 -9.23
C GLU A 109 12.60 -24.19 -8.17
N ASP A 110 13.16 -25.39 -7.94
CA ASP A 110 13.33 -26.55 -8.82
C ASP A 110 13.34 -27.88 -8.03
N GLU A 111 12.60 -28.89 -8.51
CA GLU A 111 12.85 -30.31 -8.25
C GLU A 111 13.39 -30.92 -9.54
N PRO A 112 14.63 -31.44 -9.59
CA PRO A 112 14.98 -32.45 -10.58
C PRO A 112 14.98 -33.82 -9.91
N ASN A 113 13.87 -34.53 -10.08
CA ASN A 113 13.83 -35.98 -9.95
C ASN A 113 14.71 -36.60 -11.05
N THR A 114 15.73 -37.35 -10.68
CA THR A 114 16.25 -38.43 -11.52
C THR A 114 16.70 -39.58 -10.63
N GLU A 115 15.78 -40.53 -10.49
CA GLU A 115 15.96 -41.86 -9.93
C GLU A 115 16.73 -42.77 -10.92
N LEU A 116 17.40 -43.80 -10.36
CA LEU A 116 18.02 -45.00 -10.98
C LEU A 116 19.47 -44.82 -11.53
N GLU A 117 20.45 -45.70 -11.28
CA GLU A 117 20.42 -47.12 -10.92
C GLU A 117 21.79 -47.59 -10.34
N GLN A 118 21.78 -48.80 -9.79
CA GLN A 118 22.79 -49.52 -9.01
C GLN A 118 24.19 -49.68 -9.64
N THR A 119 25.25 -49.71 -8.81
CA THR A 119 26.22 -50.83 -8.66
C THR A 119 27.08 -50.66 -7.43
#